data_AF-A0A1R3SWR8-F1
#
_entry.id   AF-A0A1R3SWR8-F1
#
_cell.length_a   1.000
_cell.length_b   1.000
_cell.length_c   1.000
_cell.angle_alpha   90.00
_cell.angle_beta   90.00
_cell.angle_gamma   90.00
#
_symmetry.space_group_name_H-M   'P 1'
#
loop_
_entity.id
_entity.type
_entity.pdbx_description
1 polymer ?
#
loop_
_entity_poly.entity_id
_entity_poly.type
_entity_poly.pdbx_seq_one_letter_code
_entity_poly.pdbx_strand_id
1 'polypeptide(L)'
;MAVNSPNSPRQKMINLMYLVFIAMLALNVSVEVLDGFEMVDNSLGNSSGTMLERNRLIMDELTAYHAQNPEKAGEWYRKGVQVRAMSDSLTRYIGELKLRMVREADGRKADISNIKHKDDLEAASVVMLSPVNGEGRKFRNTIDTYRDSVTQLVTDPARRAIIEKNLSTQPRSANKSWEASLFEQMPLAAAITMLTKIENDIRSSEGEALSNILHNVDIGDFRVNRLNAYIIPESDIVIQGGSYNARIVLSAEDSTRQPLIMVNGEILDTEENGSFSVRADRTGTFPVEGYLEMTGSDGSVTRRPFAGSYTVIEPIATIAPTLMNVLYAGIDNEIGISVPGIAPQDVSATITNGTLTRRGNMWVARPSSIGQDVTISVSARTTDGDVRRVAIKEFRVRALPDPTPYIEYSDANGNPVMFRGGGLQKAVLMNASGIKAAIDDGILSIPFRVTSFRTVFFDSMGNAIPEVSDGSRFSDRQKEQIRRLARGSYFYISGVRAVGPDGTEREIAVMEVRVQ
;
A
#
# COMPACT_ATOMS: atom_id res chain seq x y z
N MET A 1 88.33 77.56 28.96
CA MET A 1 87.59 76.28 28.95
C MET A 1 86.31 76.47 29.76
N ALA A 2 85.18 76.70 29.08
CA ALA A 2 83.87 76.69 29.72
C ALA A 2 83.31 75.27 29.62
N VAL A 3 82.98 74.72 30.78
CA VAL A 3 82.55 73.34 31.04
C VAL A 3 81.31 73.01 30.21
N ASN A 4 81.42 72.02 29.33
CA ASN A 4 80.32 71.49 28.54
C ASN A 4 79.47 70.59 29.44
N SER A 5 78.53 71.20 30.16
CA SER A 5 77.62 70.49 31.06
C SER A 5 76.71 69.55 30.27
N PRO A 6 76.69 68.23 30.55
CA PRO A 6 75.94 67.22 29.78
C PRO A 6 74.40 67.34 29.89
N ASN A 7 73.90 68.43 30.47
CA ASN A 7 72.49 68.69 30.77
C ASN A 7 72.08 70.15 30.42
N SER A 8 72.65 70.74 29.37
CA SER A 8 72.17 72.05 28.89
C SER A 8 70.70 71.93 28.40
N PRO A 9 69.85 72.97 28.57
CA PRO A 9 68.46 72.95 28.07
C PRO A 9 68.35 72.57 26.59
N ARG A 10 69.35 72.95 25.77
CA ARG A 10 69.46 72.57 24.37
C ARG A 10 69.64 71.06 24.18
N GLN A 11 70.48 70.41 24.97
CA GLN A 11 70.68 68.95 24.90
C GLN A 11 69.41 68.19 25.31
N LYS A 12 68.67 68.70 26.31
CA LYS A 12 67.37 68.13 26.72
C LYS A 12 66.31 68.29 25.63
N MET A 13 66.26 69.43 24.93
CA MET A 13 65.36 69.61 23.79
C MET A 13 65.73 68.67 22.63
N ILE A 14 67.02 68.52 22.32
CA ILE A 14 67.47 67.58 21.28
C ILE A 14 67.09 66.14 21.66
N ASN A 15 67.36 65.72 22.90
CA ASN A 15 66.99 64.37 23.35
C ASN A 15 65.47 64.15 23.35
N LEU A 16 64.68 65.15 23.73
CA LEU A 16 63.21 65.08 23.64
C LEU A 16 62.75 64.95 22.18
N MET A 17 63.35 65.71 21.26
CA MET A 17 63.04 65.60 19.83
C MET A 17 63.42 64.23 19.26
N TYR A 18 64.57 63.66 19.63
CA TYR A 18 64.94 62.29 19.22
C TYR A 18 63.97 61.25 19.78
N LEU A 19 63.53 61.40 21.03
CA LEU A 19 62.57 60.48 21.65
C LEU A 19 61.20 60.58 20.98
N VAL A 20 60.74 61.80 20.67
CA VAL A 20 59.51 62.03 19.91
C VAL A 20 59.63 61.50 18.47
N PHE A 21 60.77 61.66 17.82
CA PHE A 21 61.01 61.16 16.46
C PHE A 21 61.07 59.63 16.40
N ILE A 22 61.75 58.98 17.36
CA ILE A 22 61.76 57.53 17.50
C ILE A 22 60.36 57.02 17.84
N ALA A 23 59.61 57.70 18.71
CA ALA A 23 58.23 57.36 19.01
C ALA A 23 57.31 57.53 17.79
N MET A 24 57.48 58.58 16.98
CA MET A 24 56.73 58.78 15.73
C MET A 24 57.06 57.71 14.68
N LEU A 25 58.35 57.37 14.50
CA LEU A 25 58.74 56.27 13.61
C LEU A 25 58.22 54.91 14.09
N ALA A 26 58.13 54.70 15.40
CA ALA A 26 57.58 53.47 15.98
C ALA A 26 56.04 53.39 15.94
N LEU A 27 55.35 54.54 15.85
CA LEU A 27 53.89 54.61 15.70
C LEU A 27 53.44 54.36 14.25
N ASN A 28 54.32 54.59 13.28
CA ASN A 28 54.05 54.30 11.87
C ASN A 28 54.24 52.80 11.59
N VAL A 29 53.32 52.23 10.81
CA VAL A 29 53.36 50.83 10.42
C VAL A 29 54.50 50.60 9.40
N SER A 30 55.21 49.47 9.49
CA SER A 30 56.30 49.18 8.54
C SER A 30 55.76 48.95 7.13
N VAL A 31 56.55 49.35 6.12
CA VAL A 31 56.15 49.28 4.70
C VAL A 31 55.84 47.83 4.30
N GLU A 32 56.61 46.87 4.80
CA GLU A 32 56.41 45.43 4.52
C GLU A 32 55.06 44.90 5.05
N VAL A 33 54.57 45.46 6.17
CA VAL A 33 53.25 45.09 6.72
C VAL A 33 52.13 45.66 5.84
N LEU A 34 52.30 46.88 5.31
CA LEU A 34 51.33 47.49 4.39
C LEU A 34 51.26 46.77 3.04
N ASP A 35 52.40 46.34 2.51
CA ASP A 35 52.44 45.49 1.31
C ASP A 35 51.82 44.10 1.57
N GLY A 36 51.94 43.58 2.80
CA GLY A 36 51.21 42.40 3.24
C GLY A 36 49.68 42.56 3.16
N PHE A 37 49.15 43.72 3.56
CA PHE A 37 47.71 44.01 3.42
C PHE A 37 47.28 44.09 1.96
N GLU A 38 48.09 44.67 1.08
CA GLU A 38 47.82 44.69 -0.36
C GLU A 38 47.80 43.28 -0.97
N MET A 39 48.73 42.41 -0.57
CA MET A 39 48.73 41.01 -1.01
C MET A 39 47.45 40.27 -0.59
N VAL A 40 46.99 40.50 0.65
CA VAL A 40 45.73 39.94 1.14
C VAL A 40 44.54 40.53 0.39
N ASP A 41 44.53 41.83 0.14
CA ASP A 41 43.47 42.52 -0.61
C ASP A 41 43.35 41.97 -2.04
N ASN A 42 44.46 41.81 -2.75
CA ASN A 42 44.49 41.23 -4.08
C ASN A 42 44.00 39.77 -4.09
N SER A 43 44.39 38.97 -3.10
CA SER A 43 43.91 37.59 -2.95
C SER A 43 42.40 37.53 -2.69
N LEU A 44 41.89 38.41 -1.82
CA LEU A 44 40.47 38.57 -1.54
C LEU A 44 39.71 39.06 -2.79
N GLY A 45 40.27 40.00 -3.56
CA GLY A 45 39.69 40.45 -4.83
C GLY A 45 39.55 39.33 -5.86
N ASN A 46 40.60 38.51 -6.02
CA ASN A 46 40.56 37.33 -6.89
C ASN A 46 39.53 36.29 -6.43
N SER A 47 39.41 36.10 -5.11
CA SER A 47 38.38 35.23 -4.52
C SER A 47 36.97 35.76 -4.82
N SER A 48 36.75 37.08 -4.68
CA SER A 48 35.48 37.75 -4.98
C SER A 48 35.10 37.56 -6.45
N GLY A 49 36.05 37.75 -7.37
CA GLY A 49 35.86 37.49 -8.80
C GLY A 49 35.49 36.02 -9.10
N THR A 50 36.14 35.07 -8.43
CA THR A 50 35.81 33.64 -8.58
C THR A 50 34.41 33.33 -8.07
N MET A 51 34.02 33.90 -6.93
CA MET A 51 32.66 33.75 -6.38
C MET A 51 31.61 34.40 -7.30
N LEU A 52 31.91 35.55 -7.90
CA LEU A 52 31.04 36.23 -8.85
C LEU A 52 30.72 35.35 -10.06
N GLU A 53 31.74 34.72 -10.65
CA GLU A 53 31.57 33.80 -11.78
C GLU A 53 30.79 32.55 -11.38
N ARG A 54 31.08 31.98 -10.20
CA ARG A 54 30.29 30.85 -9.67
C ARG A 54 28.82 31.21 -9.49
N ASN A 55 28.53 32.37 -8.90
CA ASN A 55 27.16 32.85 -8.69
C ASN A 55 26.44 33.11 -10.02
N ARG A 56 27.18 33.60 -11.03
CA ARG A 56 26.66 33.77 -12.38
C ARG A 56 26.25 32.43 -12.98
N LEU A 57 27.07 31.38 -12.86
CA LEU A 57 26.71 30.04 -13.37
C LEU A 57 25.42 29.50 -12.74
N ILE A 58 25.25 29.66 -11.41
CA ILE A 58 24.02 29.26 -10.72
C ILE A 58 22.81 30.05 -11.25
N MET A 59 22.99 31.34 -11.52
CA MET A 59 21.92 32.19 -12.06
C MET A 59 21.59 31.85 -13.52
N ASP A 60 22.60 31.52 -14.34
CA ASP A 60 22.43 31.06 -15.72
C ASP A 60 21.63 29.74 -15.75
N GLU A 61 21.93 28.82 -14.83
CA GLU A 61 21.17 27.57 -14.65
C GLU A 61 19.71 27.85 -14.24
N LEU A 62 19.49 28.73 -13.25
CA LEU A 62 18.15 29.15 -12.84
C LEU A 62 17.36 29.80 -13.99
N THR A 63 18.05 30.55 -14.86
CA THR A 63 17.47 31.16 -16.06
C THR A 63 17.05 30.09 -17.08
N ALA A 64 17.89 29.07 -17.29
CA ALA A 64 17.56 27.94 -18.15
C ALA A 64 16.33 27.17 -17.64
N TYR A 65 16.24 26.92 -16.33
CA TYR A 65 15.05 26.32 -15.71
C TYR A 65 13.81 27.20 -15.87
N HIS A 66 13.95 28.52 -15.74
CA HIS A 66 12.84 29.45 -15.97
C HIS A 66 12.34 29.44 -17.42
N ALA A 67 13.26 29.36 -18.39
CA ALA A 67 12.90 29.27 -19.80
C ALA A 67 12.18 27.96 -20.15
N GLN A 68 12.54 26.86 -19.51
CA GLN A 68 11.91 25.55 -19.72
C GLN A 68 10.56 25.44 -18.99
N ASN A 69 10.46 25.95 -17.75
CA ASN A 69 9.28 25.82 -16.90
C ASN A 69 8.90 27.14 -16.21
N PRO A 70 8.30 28.11 -16.94
CA PRO A 70 8.04 29.45 -16.43
C PRO A 70 7.12 29.51 -15.21
N GLU A 71 6.11 28.65 -15.13
CA GLU A 71 5.12 28.63 -14.04
C GLU A 71 5.74 28.22 -12.70
N LYS A 72 6.66 27.25 -12.71
CA LYS A 72 7.31 26.69 -11.51
C LYS A 72 8.53 27.51 -11.09
N ALA A 73 9.39 27.84 -12.05
CA ALA A 73 10.64 28.54 -11.77
C ALA A 73 10.47 30.06 -11.72
N GLY A 74 9.34 30.62 -12.15
CA GLY A 74 9.13 32.08 -12.20
C GLY A 74 9.23 32.79 -10.85
N GLU A 75 8.68 32.21 -9.78
CA GLU A 75 8.81 32.80 -8.43
C GLU A 75 10.25 32.75 -7.93
N TRP A 76 10.90 31.59 -8.07
CA TRP A 76 12.28 31.37 -7.65
C TRP A 76 13.28 32.20 -8.45
N TYR A 77 13.05 32.36 -9.75
CA TYR A 77 13.82 33.24 -10.62
C TYR A 77 13.74 34.70 -10.16
N ARG A 78 12.53 35.21 -9.84
CA ARG A 78 12.37 36.56 -9.28
C ARG A 78 13.15 36.74 -7.97
N LYS A 79 13.11 35.75 -7.08
CA LYS A 79 13.90 35.77 -5.83
C LYS A 79 15.41 35.77 -6.11
N GLY A 80 15.88 34.96 -7.06
CA GLY A 80 17.29 34.93 -7.48
C GLY A 80 17.77 36.27 -8.05
N VAL A 81 16.97 36.88 -8.94
CA VAL A 81 17.23 38.22 -9.49
C VAL A 81 17.27 39.27 -8.38
N GLN A 82 16.35 39.19 -7.41
CA GLN A 82 16.31 40.11 -6.28
C GLN A 82 17.60 40.02 -5.44
N VAL A 83 18.02 38.81 -5.07
CA VAL A 83 19.28 38.61 -4.31
C VAL A 83 20.45 39.20 -5.07
N ARG A 84 20.62 38.85 -6.36
CA ARG A 84 21.70 39.37 -7.22
C ARG A 84 21.73 40.90 -7.27
N ALA A 85 20.58 41.52 -7.51
CA ALA A 85 20.48 42.98 -7.59
C ALA A 85 20.87 43.66 -6.27
N MET A 86 20.49 43.08 -5.13
CA MET A 86 20.86 43.58 -3.81
C MET A 86 22.36 43.41 -3.54
N SER A 87 22.94 42.25 -3.87
CA SER A 87 24.39 41.99 -3.74
C SER A 87 25.20 42.97 -4.58
N ASP A 88 24.82 43.16 -5.85
CA ASP A 88 25.51 44.07 -6.77
C ASP A 88 25.46 45.52 -6.29
N SER A 89 24.29 45.97 -5.80
CA SER A 89 24.13 47.30 -5.21
C SER A 89 25.05 47.51 -4.01
N LEU A 90 25.14 46.52 -3.11
CA LEU A 90 25.98 46.61 -1.92
C LEU A 90 27.48 46.58 -2.27
N THR A 91 27.90 45.74 -3.21
CA THR A 91 29.31 45.73 -3.65
C THR A 91 29.72 47.01 -4.37
N ARG A 92 28.80 47.62 -5.15
CA ARG A 92 29.05 48.93 -5.77
C ARG A 92 29.24 50.01 -4.71
N TYR A 93 28.40 49.99 -3.67
CA TYR A 93 28.52 50.91 -2.55
C TYR A 93 29.86 50.73 -1.81
N ILE A 94 30.33 49.50 -1.62
CA ILE A 94 31.67 49.22 -1.08
C ILE A 94 32.77 49.81 -1.97
N GLY A 95 32.67 49.65 -3.29
CA GLY A 95 33.61 50.25 -4.24
C GLY A 95 33.65 51.78 -4.16
N GLU A 96 32.49 52.42 -3.99
CA GLU A 96 32.40 53.87 -3.77
C GLU A 96 33.06 54.29 -2.45
N LEU A 97 32.88 53.53 -1.36
CA LEU A 97 33.53 53.80 -0.08
C LEU A 97 35.05 53.69 -0.17
N LYS A 98 35.56 52.61 -0.79
CA LYS A 98 37.00 52.43 -1.07
C LYS A 98 37.55 53.65 -1.83
N LEU A 99 36.87 54.07 -2.91
CA LEU A 99 37.30 55.22 -3.70
C LEU A 99 37.32 56.53 -2.90
N ARG A 100 36.33 56.76 -2.02
CA ARG A 100 36.28 57.95 -1.16
C ARG A 100 37.43 57.95 -0.16
N MET A 101 37.76 56.81 0.45
CA MET A 101 38.88 56.68 1.38
C MET A 101 40.21 56.98 0.68
N VAL A 102 40.46 56.40 -0.50
CA VAL A 102 41.71 56.68 -1.24
C VAL A 102 41.77 58.15 -1.69
N ARG A 103 40.64 58.76 -2.08
CA ARG A 103 40.59 60.20 -2.43
C ARG A 103 40.88 61.12 -1.26
N GLU A 104 40.49 60.73 -0.05
CA GLU A 104 40.78 61.50 1.16
C GLU A 104 42.29 61.50 1.45
N ALA A 105 42.97 60.36 1.24
CA ALA A 105 44.41 60.24 1.46
C ALA A 105 45.29 60.77 0.29
N ASP A 106 44.99 60.38 -0.95
CA ASP A 106 45.83 60.66 -2.13
C ASP A 106 45.33 61.87 -2.97
N GLY A 107 44.16 62.42 -2.66
CA GLY A 107 43.55 63.56 -3.34
C GLY A 107 42.70 63.21 -4.57
N ARG A 108 42.29 64.22 -5.35
CA ARG A 108 41.26 64.10 -6.41
C ARG A 108 41.59 63.14 -7.56
N LYS A 109 42.87 62.87 -7.82
CA LYS A 109 43.35 61.94 -8.88
C LYS A 109 43.77 60.57 -8.31
N ALA A 110 43.27 60.21 -7.13
CA ALA A 110 43.47 58.92 -6.50
C ALA A 110 43.06 57.74 -7.39
N ASP A 111 43.84 56.67 -7.32
CA ASP A 111 43.61 55.40 -8.01
C ASP A 111 43.58 54.27 -6.97
N ILE A 112 42.53 53.46 -6.98
CA ILE A 112 42.36 52.34 -6.05
C ILE A 112 43.44 51.26 -6.26
N SER A 113 43.94 51.11 -7.49
CA SER A 113 44.95 50.11 -7.83
C SER A 113 46.37 50.52 -7.44
N ASN A 114 46.59 51.80 -7.09
CA ASN A 114 47.91 52.31 -6.73
C ASN A 114 47.81 53.40 -5.65
N ILE A 115 47.65 52.95 -4.40
CA ILE A 115 47.50 53.80 -3.21
C ILE A 115 48.88 54.25 -2.75
N LYS A 116 49.06 55.57 -2.59
CA LYS A 116 50.36 56.15 -2.19
C LYS A 116 50.48 56.25 -0.67
N HIS A 117 49.48 56.78 0.01
CA HIS A 117 49.48 56.94 1.48
C HIS A 117 48.77 55.75 2.15
N LYS A 118 49.34 54.55 2.00
CA LYS A 118 48.78 53.30 2.55
C LYS A 118 48.70 53.29 4.08
N ASP A 119 49.57 54.05 4.73
CA ASP A 119 49.73 54.19 6.17
C ASP A 119 48.80 55.25 6.80
N ASP A 120 48.05 56.01 5.99
CA ASP A 120 47.16 57.05 6.48
C ASP A 120 46.11 56.49 7.45
N LEU A 121 46.06 57.03 8.67
CA LEU A 121 45.19 56.59 9.75
C LEU A 121 43.85 57.35 9.82
N GLU A 122 43.74 58.46 9.09
CA GLU A 122 42.63 59.41 9.19
C GLU A 122 41.60 59.21 8.09
N ALA A 123 42.02 58.90 6.86
CA ALA A 123 41.17 58.80 5.68
C ALA A 123 39.98 57.85 5.87
N ALA A 124 40.23 56.66 6.44
CA ALA A 124 39.17 55.71 6.75
C ALA A 124 38.22 56.21 7.86
N SER A 125 38.78 56.84 8.90
CA SER A 125 38.03 57.40 10.03
C SER A 125 37.15 58.58 9.59
N VAL A 126 37.65 59.48 8.73
CA VAL A 126 36.90 60.62 8.21
C VAL A 126 35.72 60.16 7.36
N VAL A 127 35.93 59.21 6.45
CA VAL A 127 34.86 58.73 5.56
C VAL A 127 33.79 57.93 6.33
N MET A 128 34.19 57.10 7.29
CA MET A 128 33.25 56.18 7.96
C MET A 128 32.65 56.73 9.25
N LEU A 129 33.40 57.54 10.00
CA LEU A 129 33.08 57.93 11.37
C LEU A 129 32.87 59.43 11.57
N SER A 130 32.98 60.26 10.51
CA SER A 130 32.75 61.70 10.61
C SER A 130 31.37 62.00 11.24
N PRO A 131 31.30 62.89 12.25
CA PRO A 131 30.03 63.23 12.91
C PRO A 131 28.97 63.83 11.98
N VAL A 132 29.39 64.43 10.86
CA VAL A 132 28.50 65.14 9.93
C VAL A 132 28.15 64.27 8.72
N ASN A 133 29.14 63.60 8.12
CA ASN A 133 28.99 62.86 6.85
C ASN A 133 29.48 61.40 6.91
N GLY A 134 29.61 60.82 8.10
CA GLY A 134 30.11 59.45 8.27
C GLY A 134 29.20 58.40 7.64
N GLU A 135 29.73 57.62 6.70
CA GLU A 135 28.97 56.59 5.97
C GLU A 135 28.87 55.25 6.75
N GLY A 136 29.60 55.09 7.85
CA GLY A 136 29.74 53.81 8.56
C GLY A 136 28.44 53.26 9.11
N ARG A 137 27.61 54.11 9.73
CA ARG A 137 26.29 53.69 10.25
C ARG A 137 25.34 53.30 9.13
N LYS A 138 25.35 54.04 8.02
CA LYS A 138 24.53 53.74 6.85
C LYS A 138 24.98 52.43 6.19
N PHE A 139 26.30 52.21 6.10
CA PHE A 139 26.87 50.97 5.58
C PHE A 139 26.46 49.77 6.42
N ARG A 140 26.60 49.85 7.75
CA ARG A 140 26.14 48.82 8.68
C ARG A 140 24.66 48.49 8.48
N ASN A 141 23.80 49.51 8.47
CA ASN A 141 22.36 49.31 8.29
C ASN A 141 22.02 48.70 6.91
N THR A 142 22.81 49.00 5.87
CA THR A 142 22.64 48.41 4.54
C THR A 142 23.01 46.93 4.54
N ILE A 143 24.08 46.54 5.26
CA ILE A 143 24.46 45.14 5.47
C ILE A 143 23.38 44.40 6.26
N ASP A 144 22.86 45.00 7.34
CA ASP A 144 21.78 44.42 8.14
C ASP A 144 20.53 44.18 7.29
N THR A 145 20.10 45.18 6.51
CA THR A 145 18.96 45.07 5.60
C THR A 145 19.17 43.98 4.55
N TYR A 146 20.38 43.89 3.99
CA TYR A 146 20.73 42.85 3.03
C TYR A 146 20.68 41.47 3.66
N ARG A 147 21.32 41.28 4.83
CA ARG A 147 21.30 40.03 5.59
C ARG A 147 19.86 39.59 5.86
N ASP A 148 19.04 40.47 6.42
CA ASP A 148 17.67 40.13 6.85
C ASP A 148 16.77 39.82 5.65
N SER A 149 16.96 40.50 4.52
CA SER A 149 16.22 40.20 3.28
C SER A 149 16.63 38.88 2.67
N VAL A 150 17.94 38.57 2.63
CA VAL A 150 18.44 37.33 2.05
C VAL A 150 18.08 36.13 2.93
N THR A 151 18.15 36.25 4.26
CA THR A 151 17.80 35.17 5.19
C THR A 151 16.31 34.82 5.16
N GLN A 152 15.43 35.77 4.82
CA GLN A 152 14.01 35.53 4.56
C GLN A 152 13.77 34.70 3.29
N LEU A 153 14.64 34.80 2.28
CA LEU A 153 14.53 34.08 1.02
C LEU A 153 15.14 32.66 1.09
N VAL A 154 15.99 32.40 2.08
CA VAL A 154 16.61 31.10 2.30
C VAL A 154 15.76 30.26 3.25
N THR A 155 15.40 29.06 2.82
CA THR A 155 14.55 28.12 3.60
C THR A 155 15.35 27.21 4.51
N ASP A 156 16.55 26.80 4.08
CA ASP A 156 17.46 25.94 4.82
C ASP A 156 18.03 26.66 6.07
N PRO A 157 17.75 26.16 7.29
CA PRO A 157 18.25 26.75 8.54
C PRO A 157 19.78 26.78 8.65
N ALA A 158 20.47 25.78 8.12
CA ALA A 158 21.93 25.69 8.20
C ALA A 158 22.58 26.77 7.32
N ARG A 159 22.06 26.96 6.10
CA ARG A 159 22.52 28.03 5.20
C ARG A 159 22.18 29.41 5.74
N ARG A 160 21.01 29.57 6.37
CA ARG A 160 20.64 30.82 7.05
C ARG A 160 21.65 31.19 8.12
N ALA A 161 22.05 30.24 8.96
CA ALA A 161 23.04 30.46 10.02
C ALA A 161 24.43 30.85 9.46
N ILE A 162 24.83 30.29 8.31
CA ILE A 162 26.08 30.67 7.62
C ILE A 162 26.02 32.13 7.16
N ILE A 163 24.93 32.53 6.52
CA ILE A 163 24.73 33.91 6.03
C ILE A 163 24.71 34.91 7.19
N GLU A 164 24.00 34.59 8.27
CA GLU A 164 23.95 35.43 9.47
C GLU A 164 25.33 35.61 10.12
N LYS A 165 26.12 34.53 10.16
CA LYS A 165 27.49 34.56 10.69
C LYS A 165 28.42 35.38 9.80
N ASN A 166 28.37 35.20 8.49
CA ASN A 166 29.24 35.90 7.54
C ASN A 166 28.97 37.41 7.52
N LEU A 167 27.69 37.81 7.62
CA LEU A 167 27.24 39.19 7.57
C LEU A 167 26.92 39.77 8.96
N SER A 168 27.60 39.27 10.00
CA SER A 168 27.42 39.76 11.36
C SER A 168 28.01 41.17 11.52
N THR A 169 27.16 42.08 11.95
CA THR A 169 27.50 43.49 12.25
C THR A 169 27.66 43.74 13.76
N GLN A 170 27.92 42.67 14.53
CA GLN A 170 28.11 42.79 15.97
C GLN A 170 29.47 43.45 16.28
N PRO A 171 29.52 44.40 17.24
CA PRO A 171 30.76 45.05 17.62
C PRO A 171 31.74 44.04 18.25
N ARG A 172 33.01 44.10 17.87
CA ARG A 172 34.07 43.22 18.39
C ARG A 172 34.53 43.58 19.81
N SER A 173 34.22 44.79 20.28
CA SER A 173 34.57 45.30 21.61
C SER A 173 33.35 46.00 22.22
N ALA A 174 33.11 45.77 23.52
CA ALA A 174 31.93 46.28 24.22
C ALA A 174 31.82 47.82 24.23
N ASN A 175 32.92 48.53 23.99
CA ASN A 175 32.99 49.99 24.11
C ASN A 175 33.03 50.73 22.75
N LYS A 176 32.91 50.04 21.61
CA LYS A 176 32.95 50.65 20.27
C LYS A 176 31.78 50.16 19.40
N SER A 177 31.26 51.04 18.53
CA SER A 177 30.32 50.59 17.49
C SER A 177 31.04 49.68 16.48
N TRP A 178 30.28 48.92 15.69
CA TRP A 178 30.86 48.01 14.68
C TRP A 178 31.75 48.76 13.70
N GLU A 179 31.26 49.88 13.16
CA GLU A 179 32.02 50.72 12.25
C GLU A 179 33.26 51.34 12.93
N ALA A 180 33.17 51.79 14.18
CA ALA A 180 34.32 52.30 14.91
C ALA A 180 35.38 51.21 15.13
N SER A 181 34.96 49.98 15.43
CA SER A 181 35.88 48.84 15.61
C SER A 181 36.63 48.42 14.35
N LEU A 182 36.15 48.84 13.16
CA LEU A 182 36.72 48.48 11.86
C LEU A 182 37.46 49.62 11.16
N PHE A 183 37.20 50.88 11.51
CA PHE A 183 37.73 52.02 10.75
C PHE A 183 38.38 53.11 11.61
N GLU A 184 38.30 53.04 12.94
CA GLU A 184 38.94 54.01 13.84
C GLU A 184 40.44 53.74 13.96
N GLN A 185 41.28 54.74 13.66
CA GLN A 185 42.74 54.66 13.71
C GLN A 185 43.33 53.45 12.95
N MET A 186 42.68 53.05 11.85
CA MET A 186 43.16 51.97 10.99
C MET A 186 43.90 52.54 9.78
N PRO A 187 45.08 51.99 9.43
CA PRO A 187 45.74 52.32 8.17
C PRO A 187 44.82 52.09 6.99
N LEU A 188 44.89 52.99 6.00
CA LEU A 188 44.07 52.95 4.80
C LEU A 188 44.12 51.59 4.09
N ALA A 189 45.31 50.98 3.97
CA ALA A 189 45.47 49.66 3.38
C ALA A 189 44.62 48.60 4.10
N ALA A 190 44.65 48.59 5.44
CA ALA A 190 43.88 47.64 6.24
C ALA A 190 42.36 47.89 6.16
N ALA A 191 41.94 49.15 6.12
CA ALA A 191 40.53 49.52 5.95
C ALA A 191 39.96 49.04 4.61
N ILE A 192 40.74 49.17 3.53
CA ILE A 192 40.35 48.68 2.19
C ILE A 192 40.29 47.16 2.17
N THR A 193 41.30 46.47 2.73
CA THR A 193 41.28 45.01 2.87
C THR A 193 40.05 44.53 3.63
N MET A 194 39.65 45.24 4.68
CA MET A 194 38.42 44.90 5.44
C MET A 194 37.16 45.07 4.59
N LEU A 195 37.07 46.12 3.79
CA LEU A 195 35.96 46.31 2.85
C LEU A 195 35.93 45.20 1.78
N THR A 196 37.08 44.76 1.26
CA THR A 196 37.19 43.63 0.33
C THR A 196 36.82 42.29 0.98
N LYS A 197 37.14 42.12 2.28
CA LYS A 197 36.67 40.96 3.05
C LYS A 197 35.15 40.96 3.12
N ILE A 198 34.52 42.09 3.47
CA ILE A 198 33.04 42.19 3.51
C ILE A 198 32.42 41.94 2.13
N GLU A 199 33.05 42.42 1.06
CA GLU A 199 32.65 42.13 -0.32
C GLU A 199 32.62 40.62 -0.60
N ASN A 200 33.65 39.88 -0.18
CA ASN A 200 33.68 38.41 -0.26
C ASN A 200 32.57 37.75 0.56
N ASP A 201 32.30 38.24 1.77
CA ASP A 201 31.21 37.69 2.59
C ASP A 201 29.85 37.86 1.90
N ILE A 202 29.65 39.00 1.22
CA ILE A 202 28.43 39.28 0.45
C ILE A 202 28.31 38.32 -0.75
N ARG A 203 29.38 38.14 -1.52
CA ARG A 203 29.40 37.22 -2.68
C ARG A 203 29.26 35.76 -2.28
N SER A 204 29.87 35.35 -1.18
CA SER A 204 29.69 34.02 -0.60
C SER A 204 28.23 33.80 -0.16
N SER A 205 27.65 34.77 0.55
CA SER A 205 26.26 34.70 1.02
C SER A 205 25.24 34.72 -0.12
N GLU A 206 25.52 35.48 -1.19
CA GLU A 206 24.76 35.46 -2.44
C GLU A 206 24.75 34.03 -3.03
N GLY A 207 25.92 33.38 -3.12
CA GLY A 207 26.03 32.03 -3.65
C GLY A 207 25.27 30.98 -2.84
N GLU A 208 25.32 31.06 -1.50
CA GLU A 208 24.54 30.20 -0.61
C GLU A 208 23.03 30.38 -0.81
N ALA A 209 22.58 31.62 -0.95
CA ALA A 209 21.18 31.94 -1.20
C ALA A 209 20.71 31.45 -2.58
N LEU A 210 21.49 31.71 -3.64
CA LEU A 210 21.19 31.25 -4.99
C LEU A 210 21.18 29.72 -5.08
N SER A 211 22.11 29.04 -4.41
CA SER A 211 22.15 27.57 -4.35
C SER A 211 20.91 26.99 -3.65
N ASN A 212 20.46 27.59 -2.54
CA ASN A 212 19.22 27.19 -1.89
C ASN A 212 17.99 27.41 -2.80
N ILE A 213 17.93 28.56 -3.48
CA ILE A 213 16.86 28.90 -4.42
C ILE A 213 16.82 27.85 -5.55
N LEU A 214 17.96 27.52 -6.15
CA LEU A 214 18.06 26.53 -7.21
C LEU A 214 17.63 25.13 -6.73
N HIS A 215 18.09 24.69 -5.55
CA HIS A 215 17.72 23.40 -4.99
C HIS A 215 16.20 23.26 -4.78
N ASN A 216 15.55 24.34 -4.33
CA ASN A 216 14.10 24.36 -4.13
C ASN A 216 13.28 24.28 -5.44
N VAL A 217 13.88 24.61 -6.59
CA VAL A 217 13.24 24.44 -7.91
C VAL A 217 13.19 22.96 -8.31
N ASP A 218 14.25 22.21 -8.01
CA ASP A 218 14.46 20.81 -8.42
C ASP A 218 13.58 19.81 -7.62
N ILE A 219 13.34 20.07 -6.32
CA ILE A 219 12.52 19.21 -5.43
C ILE A 219 11.04 19.05 -5.88
N GLY A 220 10.59 19.79 -6.90
CA GLY A 220 9.18 19.84 -7.28
C GLY A 220 8.65 18.74 -8.22
N ASP A 221 9.45 17.77 -8.67
CA ASP A 221 8.98 16.80 -9.69
C ASP A 221 8.16 15.63 -9.14
N PHE A 222 8.48 15.07 -7.96
CA PHE A 222 7.59 14.15 -7.24
C PHE A 222 7.85 14.28 -5.73
N ARG A 223 6.90 14.85 -4.98
CA ARG A 223 7.04 14.95 -3.52
C ARG A 223 6.71 13.60 -2.89
N VAL A 224 7.70 12.74 -2.76
CA VAL A 224 7.58 11.56 -1.90
C VAL A 224 7.49 12.06 -0.46
N ASN A 225 6.31 11.95 0.14
CA ASN A 225 6.07 12.38 1.52
C ASN A 225 5.75 11.20 2.45
N ARG A 226 5.44 10.02 1.91
CA ARG A 226 5.22 8.78 2.65
C ARG A 226 5.97 7.63 2.01
N LEU A 227 6.62 6.83 2.84
CA LEU A 227 7.23 5.56 2.46
C LEU A 227 6.49 4.44 3.20
N ASN A 228 5.82 3.58 2.45
CA ASN A 228 5.04 2.48 2.98
C ASN A 228 5.58 1.16 2.44
N ALA A 229 5.66 0.13 3.28
CA ALA A 229 5.96 -1.22 2.82
C ALA A 229 4.65 -1.99 2.62
N TYR A 230 4.49 -2.60 1.44
CA TYR A 230 3.34 -3.43 1.12
C TYR A 230 3.78 -4.87 0.89
N ILE A 231 2.94 -5.80 1.35
CA ILE A 231 3.05 -7.21 1.03
C ILE A 231 2.07 -7.53 -0.08
N ILE A 232 2.57 -8.11 -1.18
CA ILE A 232 1.76 -8.55 -2.32
C ILE A 232 1.84 -10.08 -2.34
N PRO A 233 0.88 -10.78 -1.72
CA PRO A 233 0.82 -12.23 -1.76
C PRO A 233 0.42 -12.73 -3.15
N GLU A 234 0.90 -13.92 -3.52
CA GLU A 234 0.38 -14.64 -4.69
C GLU A 234 -1.02 -15.21 -4.41
N SER A 235 -1.29 -15.61 -3.16
CA SER A 235 -2.61 -16.02 -2.66
C SER A 235 -2.71 -15.73 -1.16
N ASP A 236 -3.85 -15.19 -0.72
CA ASP A 236 -4.15 -14.97 0.71
C ASP A 236 -4.52 -16.27 1.46
N ILE A 237 -4.83 -17.34 0.72
CA ILE A 237 -5.24 -18.64 1.28
C ILE A 237 -4.22 -19.70 0.88
N VAL A 238 -3.71 -20.42 1.88
CA VAL A 238 -2.77 -21.54 1.69
C VAL A 238 -3.26 -22.81 2.39
N ILE A 239 -3.00 -23.96 1.78
CA ILE A 239 -3.29 -25.28 2.37
C ILE A 239 -2.16 -25.65 3.34
N GLN A 240 -2.48 -26.35 4.42
CA GLN A 240 -1.48 -26.86 5.36
C GLN A 240 -0.42 -27.71 4.63
N GLY A 241 0.86 -27.36 4.81
CA GLY A 241 1.99 -27.98 4.09
C GLY A 241 2.30 -27.38 2.71
N GLY A 242 1.55 -26.36 2.28
CA GLY A 242 1.91 -25.49 1.14
C GLY A 242 2.90 -24.39 1.53
N SER A 243 3.44 -23.69 0.53
CA SER A 243 4.28 -22.50 0.71
C SER A 243 3.43 -21.24 0.59
N TYR A 244 3.66 -20.27 1.47
CA TYR A 244 3.11 -18.92 1.33
C TYR A 244 4.14 -18.03 0.65
N ASN A 245 3.86 -17.64 -0.60
CA ASN A 245 4.73 -16.78 -1.39
C ASN A 245 4.16 -15.37 -1.45
N ALA A 246 4.98 -14.38 -1.11
CA ALA A 246 4.62 -12.98 -1.21
C ALA A 246 5.82 -12.13 -1.58
N ARG A 247 5.58 -11.06 -2.34
CA ARG A 247 6.58 -10.03 -2.65
C ARG A 247 6.42 -8.88 -1.68
N ILE A 248 7.52 -8.47 -1.03
CA ILE A 248 7.55 -7.28 -0.18
C ILE A 248 8.09 -6.14 -1.03
N VAL A 249 7.30 -5.08 -1.18
CA VAL A 249 7.65 -3.91 -1.98
C VAL A 249 7.61 -2.65 -1.13
N LEU A 250 8.54 -1.73 -1.40
CA LEU A 250 8.52 -0.39 -0.83
C LEU A 250 7.80 0.53 -1.83
N SER A 251 6.75 1.20 -1.38
CA SER A 251 6.00 2.22 -2.12
C SER A 251 6.39 3.60 -1.61
N ALA A 252 6.59 4.52 -2.55
CA ALA A 252 6.83 5.93 -2.30
C ALA A 252 5.59 6.71 -2.78
N GLU A 253 4.87 7.32 -1.85
CA GLU A 253 3.58 7.98 -2.09
C GLU A 253 3.66 9.49 -1.84
N ASP A 254 2.88 10.24 -2.61
CA ASP A 254 2.61 11.66 -2.41
C ASP A 254 1.18 11.82 -1.89
N SER A 255 1.01 12.14 -0.61
CA SER A 255 -0.31 12.35 -0.02
C SER A 255 -0.98 13.67 -0.40
N THR A 256 -0.30 14.53 -1.16
CA THR A 256 -0.79 15.86 -1.55
C THR A 256 -1.38 15.86 -2.96
N ARG A 257 -1.01 14.90 -3.80
CA ARG A 257 -1.52 14.74 -5.17
C ARG A 257 -2.16 13.37 -5.31
N GLN A 258 -3.46 13.34 -5.54
CA GLN A 258 -4.18 12.11 -5.83
C GLN A 258 -4.23 11.89 -7.35
N PRO A 259 -3.76 10.73 -7.86
CA PRO A 259 -3.88 10.41 -9.27
C PRO A 259 -5.33 10.09 -9.64
N LEU A 260 -5.66 10.26 -10.92
CA LEU A 260 -6.88 9.72 -11.48
C LEU A 260 -6.70 8.21 -11.63
N ILE A 261 -7.59 7.42 -11.03
CA ILE A 261 -7.52 5.95 -11.08
C ILE A 261 -8.69 5.44 -11.91
N MET A 262 -8.39 4.69 -12.97
CA MET A 262 -9.40 4.04 -13.80
C MET A 262 -9.31 2.52 -13.61
N VAL A 263 -10.42 1.88 -13.23
CA VAL A 263 -10.52 0.43 -13.02
C VAL A 263 -11.69 -0.10 -13.84
N ASN A 264 -11.46 -1.12 -14.66
CA ASN A 264 -12.49 -1.82 -15.44
C ASN A 264 -13.39 -0.90 -16.28
N GLY A 265 -12.89 0.27 -16.70
CA GLY A 265 -13.65 1.24 -17.51
C GLY A 265 -14.31 2.38 -16.72
N GLU A 266 -14.28 2.35 -15.39
CA GLU A 266 -14.86 3.37 -14.51
C GLU A 266 -13.77 4.16 -13.79
N ILE A 267 -14.02 5.45 -13.58
CA ILE A 267 -13.16 6.33 -12.79
C ILE A 267 -13.51 6.13 -11.32
N LEU A 268 -12.52 5.80 -10.50
CA LEU A 268 -12.67 5.72 -9.05
C LEU A 268 -12.74 7.12 -8.44
N ASP A 269 -13.62 7.28 -7.45
CA ASP A 269 -13.73 8.52 -6.71
C ASP A 269 -12.45 8.78 -5.90
N THR A 270 -12.00 10.02 -5.92
CA THR A 270 -10.73 10.43 -5.31
C THR A 270 -10.83 10.51 -3.78
N GLU A 271 -12.05 10.63 -3.25
CA GLU A 271 -12.31 10.64 -1.79
C GLU A 271 -12.00 9.29 -1.11
N GLU A 272 -12.00 8.19 -1.86
CA GLU A 272 -11.76 6.84 -1.34
C GLU A 272 -10.27 6.49 -1.17
N ASN A 273 -9.34 7.45 -1.30
CA ASN A 273 -7.88 7.22 -1.20
C ASN A 273 -7.38 6.06 -2.08
N GLY A 274 -8.04 5.84 -3.23
CA GLY A 274 -7.70 4.74 -4.14
C GLY A 274 -8.17 3.37 -3.69
N SER A 275 -9.15 3.25 -2.78
CA SER A 275 -9.82 1.98 -2.54
C SER A 275 -10.70 1.59 -3.72
N PHE A 276 -10.60 0.32 -4.13
CA PHE A 276 -11.50 -0.31 -5.09
C PHE A 276 -12.31 -1.37 -4.35
N SER A 277 -13.64 -1.24 -4.39
CA SER A 277 -14.55 -2.22 -3.81
C SER A 277 -15.62 -2.60 -4.83
N VAL A 278 -15.78 -3.89 -5.06
CA VAL A 278 -16.80 -4.43 -5.96
C VAL A 278 -17.55 -5.55 -5.26
N ARG A 279 -18.88 -5.57 -5.44
CA ARG A 279 -19.72 -6.63 -4.88
C ARG A 279 -19.53 -7.93 -5.67
N ALA A 280 -19.25 -9.00 -4.95
CA ALA A 280 -19.00 -10.33 -5.51
C ALA A 280 -20.32 -11.15 -5.63
N ASP A 281 -21.11 -10.89 -6.67
CA ASP A 281 -22.45 -11.51 -6.82
C ASP A 281 -22.45 -12.88 -7.52
N ARG A 282 -21.40 -13.20 -8.28
CA ARG A 282 -21.29 -14.45 -9.06
C ARG A 282 -19.98 -15.14 -8.74
N THR A 283 -20.01 -16.46 -8.81
CA THR A 283 -18.84 -17.32 -8.60
C THR A 283 -17.95 -17.31 -9.84
N GLY A 284 -16.64 -17.40 -9.64
CA GLY A 284 -15.65 -17.39 -10.71
C GLY A 284 -14.47 -16.46 -10.44
N THR A 285 -13.55 -16.41 -11.40
CA THR A 285 -12.39 -15.51 -11.38
C THR A 285 -12.67 -14.30 -12.26
N PHE A 286 -12.49 -13.11 -11.70
CA PHE A 286 -12.80 -11.83 -12.35
C PHE A 286 -11.52 -11.00 -12.47
N PRO A 287 -11.23 -10.44 -13.66
CA PRO A 287 -10.09 -9.56 -13.84
C PRO A 287 -10.32 -8.18 -13.20
N VAL A 288 -9.24 -7.57 -12.77
CA VAL A 288 -9.17 -6.17 -12.32
C VAL A 288 -8.05 -5.53 -13.10
N GLU A 289 -8.40 -4.76 -14.12
CA GLU A 289 -7.47 -4.11 -15.02
C GLU A 289 -7.73 -2.61 -15.06
N GLY A 290 -6.66 -1.83 -15.19
CA GLY A 290 -6.79 -0.39 -15.11
C GLY A 290 -5.48 0.34 -15.32
N TYR A 291 -5.51 1.63 -15.07
CA TYR A 291 -4.31 2.45 -15.05
C TYR A 291 -4.45 3.61 -14.06
N LEU A 292 -3.31 4.00 -13.49
CA LEU A 292 -3.18 5.27 -12.80
C LEU A 292 -2.73 6.33 -13.80
N GLU A 293 -3.41 7.47 -13.80
CA GLU A 293 -3.05 8.64 -14.57
C GLU A 293 -2.67 9.76 -13.61
N MET A 294 -1.46 10.30 -13.80
CA MET A 294 -0.95 11.41 -13.01
C MET A 294 -0.47 12.51 -13.94
N THR A 295 -0.99 13.71 -13.72
CA THR A 295 -0.50 14.94 -14.36
C THR A 295 0.74 15.41 -13.62
N GLY A 296 1.87 15.45 -14.31
CA GLY A 296 3.09 16.09 -13.84
C GLY A 296 2.91 17.60 -13.66
N SER A 297 3.81 18.23 -12.91
CA SER A 297 3.79 19.70 -12.72
C SER A 297 4.10 20.50 -14.00
N ASP A 298 4.56 19.82 -15.05
CA ASP A 298 4.80 20.33 -16.40
C ASP A 298 3.59 20.18 -17.33
N GLY A 299 2.47 19.67 -16.82
CA GLY A 299 1.26 19.36 -17.60
C GLY A 299 1.35 18.06 -18.41
N SER A 300 2.47 17.32 -18.33
CA SER A 300 2.58 16.02 -18.97
C SER A 300 1.75 14.97 -18.24
N VAL A 301 1.15 14.04 -18.97
CA VAL A 301 0.30 12.99 -18.39
C VAL A 301 1.07 11.67 -18.42
N THR A 302 1.37 11.13 -17.23
CA THR A 302 1.99 9.81 -17.09
C THR A 302 0.94 8.77 -16.74
N ARG A 303 0.88 7.69 -17.52
CA ARG A 303 -0.01 6.54 -17.29
C ARG A 303 0.77 5.30 -16.85
N ARG A 304 0.31 4.63 -15.80
CA ARG A 304 0.86 3.37 -15.31
C ARG A 304 -0.24 2.30 -15.25
N PRO A 305 -0.21 1.30 -16.17
CA PRO A 305 -1.21 0.24 -16.16
C PRO A 305 -0.98 -0.74 -15.00
N PHE A 306 -2.05 -1.34 -14.53
CA PHE A 306 -2.03 -2.48 -13.60
C PHE A 306 -3.05 -3.52 -14.03
N ALA A 307 -2.76 -4.78 -13.70
CA ALA A 307 -3.62 -5.91 -13.97
C ALA A 307 -3.52 -6.91 -12.81
N GLY A 308 -4.66 -7.47 -12.43
CA GLY A 308 -4.81 -8.49 -11.41
C GLY A 308 -6.14 -9.24 -11.58
N SER A 309 -6.46 -10.10 -10.62
CA SER A 309 -7.73 -10.83 -10.62
C SER A 309 -8.14 -11.20 -9.20
N TYR A 310 -9.44 -11.26 -8.92
CA TYR A 310 -9.99 -11.83 -7.69
C TYR A 310 -10.87 -13.03 -8.00
N THR A 311 -10.94 -14.00 -7.08
CA THR A 311 -11.78 -15.19 -7.24
C THR A 311 -12.86 -15.20 -6.18
N VAL A 312 -14.11 -15.38 -6.61
CA VAL A 312 -15.30 -15.48 -5.78
C VAL A 312 -15.72 -16.94 -5.68
N ILE A 313 -15.79 -17.45 -4.45
CA ILE A 313 -16.24 -18.80 -4.13
C ILE A 313 -17.58 -18.77 -3.40
N GLU A 314 -18.38 -19.81 -3.56
CA GLU A 314 -19.62 -19.95 -2.78
C GLU A 314 -19.29 -20.15 -1.29
N PRO A 315 -20.02 -19.51 -0.37
CA PRO A 315 -19.87 -19.78 1.04
C PRO A 315 -20.32 -21.22 1.33
N ILE A 316 -19.38 -22.06 1.73
CA ILE A 316 -19.62 -23.46 2.10
C ILE A 316 -19.46 -23.65 3.60
N ALA A 317 -20.48 -24.19 4.25
CA ALA A 317 -20.39 -24.67 5.63
C ALA A 317 -20.76 -26.16 5.64
N THR A 318 -19.79 -27.02 5.93
CA THR A 318 -20.04 -28.46 6.01
C THR A 318 -20.69 -28.81 7.33
N ILE A 319 -22.01 -28.81 7.38
CA ILE A 319 -22.79 -29.32 8.52
C ILE A 319 -23.14 -30.77 8.19
N ALA A 320 -22.30 -31.70 8.63
CA ALA A 320 -22.49 -33.12 8.37
C ALA A 320 -22.74 -33.89 9.68
N PRO A 321 -23.91 -34.53 9.86
CA PRO A 321 -24.16 -35.41 10.99
C PRO A 321 -23.15 -36.58 10.99
N THR A 322 -22.47 -36.81 12.12
CA THR A 322 -21.37 -37.77 12.23
C THR A 322 -21.81 -39.22 12.03
N LEU A 323 -23.05 -39.56 12.38
CA LEU A 323 -23.63 -40.91 12.22
C LEU A 323 -24.16 -41.18 10.80
N MET A 324 -24.11 -40.22 9.89
CA MET A 324 -24.63 -40.34 8.51
C MET A 324 -23.52 -40.61 7.47
N ASN A 325 -22.35 -41.12 7.88
CA ASN A 325 -21.32 -41.57 6.95
C ASN A 325 -21.65 -42.95 6.35
N VAL A 326 -22.85 -43.09 5.81
CA VAL A 326 -23.39 -44.33 5.23
C VAL A 326 -23.72 -44.08 3.75
N LEU A 327 -23.33 -45.02 2.90
CA LEU A 327 -23.77 -45.08 1.51
C LEU A 327 -24.57 -46.37 1.28
N TYR A 328 -25.65 -46.28 0.53
CA TYR A 328 -26.48 -47.43 0.20
C TYR A 328 -26.03 -48.05 -1.12
N ALA A 329 -25.82 -49.37 -1.12
CA ALA A 329 -25.54 -50.11 -2.34
C ALA A 329 -26.77 -50.12 -3.27
N GLY A 330 -26.53 -50.13 -4.58
CA GLY A 330 -27.57 -50.26 -5.61
C GLY A 330 -28.31 -48.98 -5.99
N ILE A 331 -28.07 -47.86 -5.31
CA ILE A 331 -28.66 -46.55 -5.64
C ILE A 331 -27.59 -45.47 -5.86
N ASP A 332 -28.02 -44.35 -6.44
CA ASP A 332 -27.21 -43.13 -6.56
C ASP A 332 -27.20 -42.41 -5.21
N ASN A 333 -26.02 -42.29 -4.58
CA ASN A 333 -25.86 -41.52 -3.35
C ASN A 333 -25.23 -40.16 -3.70
N GLU A 334 -25.95 -39.07 -3.46
CA GLU A 334 -25.47 -37.72 -3.75
C GLU A 334 -24.58 -37.18 -2.62
N ILE A 335 -23.42 -36.63 -2.97
CA ILE A 335 -22.37 -36.16 -2.05
C ILE A 335 -21.90 -34.78 -2.50
N GLY A 336 -21.95 -33.80 -1.60
CA GLY A 336 -21.28 -32.51 -1.76
C GLY A 336 -19.81 -32.62 -1.35
N ILE A 337 -18.89 -32.35 -2.29
CA ILE A 337 -17.45 -32.30 -2.00
C ILE A 337 -16.96 -30.91 -2.36
N SER A 338 -16.43 -30.21 -1.36
CA SER A 338 -15.97 -28.84 -1.50
C SER A 338 -14.69 -28.62 -0.69
N VAL A 339 -13.70 -27.98 -1.30
CA VAL A 339 -12.41 -27.67 -0.66
C VAL A 339 -12.28 -26.16 -0.54
N PRO A 340 -12.13 -25.60 0.68
CA PRO A 340 -11.97 -24.16 0.87
C PRO A 340 -10.79 -23.62 0.05
N GLY A 341 -11.00 -22.49 -0.63
CA GLY A 341 -9.97 -21.82 -1.42
C GLY A 341 -9.66 -22.46 -2.78
N ILE A 342 -10.40 -23.50 -3.19
CA ILE A 342 -10.19 -24.19 -4.48
C ILE A 342 -11.49 -24.21 -5.26
N ALA A 343 -11.42 -23.86 -6.54
CA ALA A 343 -12.58 -23.82 -7.39
C ALA A 343 -13.14 -25.25 -7.63
N PRO A 344 -14.47 -25.44 -7.74
CA PRO A 344 -15.07 -26.77 -7.87
C PRO A 344 -14.58 -27.61 -9.06
N GLN A 345 -14.06 -26.97 -10.11
CA GLN A 345 -13.48 -27.62 -11.28
C GLN A 345 -12.08 -28.21 -11.02
N ASP A 346 -11.35 -27.67 -10.04
CA ASP A 346 -9.99 -28.11 -9.68
C ASP A 346 -10.01 -29.18 -8.57
N VAL A 347 -11.20 -29.56 -8.11
CA VAL A 347 -11.44 -30.65 -7.18
C VAL A 347 -11.72 -31.94 -7.94
N SER A 348 -10.96 -32.97 -7.63
CA SER A 348 -11.10 -34.33 -8.14
C SER A 348 -11.33 -35.29 -6.98
N ALA A 349 -12.16 -36.30 -7.17
CA ALA A 349 -12.42 -37.30 -6.14
C ALA A 349 -12.44 -38.70 -6.74
N THR A 350 -11.95 -39.67 -5.98
CA THR A 350 -11.92 -41.09 -6.34
C THR A 350 -12.46 -41.93 -5.20
N ILE A 351 -13.12 -43.05 -5.52
CA ILE A 351 -13.65 -44.02 -4.56
C ILE A 351 -12.93 -45.37 -4.71
N THR A 352 -12.68 -46.07 -3.59
CA THR A 352 -11.98 -47.37 -3.61
C THR A 352 -12.81 -48.52 -4.17
N ASN A 353 -14.13 -48.52 -3.97
CA ASN A 353 -15.02 -49.59 -4.42
C ASN A 353 -16.37 -49.01 -4.86
N GLY A 354 -16.75 -49.26 -6.12
CA GLY A 354 -17.89 -48.65 -6.79
C GLY A 354 -17.49 -47.57 -7.79
N THR A 355 -18.45 -46.71 -8.15
CA THR A 355 -18.21 -45.57 -9.04
C THR A 355 -18.50 -44.25 -8.35
N LEU A 356 -17.74 -43.22 -8.71
CA LEU A 356 -17.94 -41.85 -8.25
C LEU A 356 -17.90 -40.94 -9.47
N THR A 357 -19.01 -40.27 -9.76
CA THR A 357 -19.17 -39.46 -10.97
C THR A 357 -19.64 -38.05 -10.62
N ARG A 358 -19.15 -37.04 -11.33
CA ARG A 358 -19.54 -35.64 -11.12
C ARG A 358 -20.82 -35.34 -11.89
N ARG A 359 -21.82 -34.76 -11.22
CA ARG A 359 -23.10 -34.32 -11.79
C ARG A 359 -23.35 -32.87 -11.35
N GLY A 360 -23.01 -31.91 -12.22
CA GLY A 360 -23.05 -30.49 -11.87
C GLY A 360 -22.08 -30.15 -10.73
N ASN A 361 -22.59 -29.61 -9.63
CA ASN A 361 -21.82 -29.27 -8.43
C ASN A 361 -21.75 -30.41 -7.40
N MET A 362 -22.39 -31.55 -7.67
CA MET A 362 -22.43 -32.70 -6.76
C MET A 362 -21.68 -33.90 -7.34
N TRP A 363 -21.37 -34.84 -6.47
CA TRP A 363 -20.83 -36.14 -6.83
C TRP A 363 -21.85 -37.22 -6.54
N VAL A 364 -21.92 -38.23 -7.39
CA VAL A 364 -22.81 -39.37 -7.24
C VAL A 364 -21.97 -40.61 -7.03
N ALA A 365 -22.06 -41.19 -5.84
CA ALA A 365 -21.41 -42.42 -5.44
C ALA A 365 -22.36 -43.61 -5.58
N ARG A 366 -21.89 -44.67 -6.25
CA ARG A 366 -22.59 -45.96 -6.35
C ARG A 366 -21.66 -47.08 -5.88
N PRO A 367 -21.71 -47.46 -4.60
CA PRO A 367 -20.90 -48.57 -4.08
C PRO A 367 -21.46 -49.92 -4.54
N SER A 368 -20.56 -50.89 -4.80
CA SER A 368 -20.91 -52.22 -5.29
C SER A 368 -20.92 -53.32 -4.23
N SER A 369 -20.10 -53.23 -3.18
CA SER A 369 -19.96 -54.30 -2.18
C SER A 369 -20.59 -53.91 -0.85
N ILE A 370 -21.66 -54.60 -0.46
CA ILE A 370 -22.33 -54.42 0.84
C ILE A 370 -21.42 -54.89 1.98
N GLY A 371 -21.33 -54.13 3.06
CA GLY A 371 -20.59 -54.50 4.28
C GLY A 371 -19.08 -54.27 4.20
N GLN A 372 -18.56 -53.77 3.08
CA GLN A 372 -17.19 -53.28 2.98
C GLN A 372 -17.20 -51.75 2.99
N ASP A 373 -16.41 -51.16 3.88
CA ASP A 373 -16.27 -49.71 3.96
C ASP A 373 -15.58 -49.19 2.69
N VAL A 374 -15.99 -48.01 2.25
CA VAL A 374 -15.48 -47.35 1.05
C VAL A 374 -14.85 -46.03 1.40
N THR A 375 -13.71 -45.77 0.77
CA THR A 375 -12.92 -44.58 1.05
C THR A 375 -13.01 -43.65 -0.13
N ILE A 376 -13.46 -42.42 0.13
CA ILE A 376 -13.41 -41.33 -0.84
C ILE A 376 -12.15 -40.53 -0.57
N SER A 377 -11.27 -40.49 -1.57
CA SER A 377 -10.06 -39.67 -1.57
C SER A 377 -10.29 -38.45 -2.44
N VAL A 378 -10.15 -37.27 -1.84
CA VAL A 378 -10.32 -35.98 -2.51
C VAL A 378 -8.95 -35.39 -2.79
N SER A 379 -8.69 -35.07 -4.04
CA SER A 379 -7.46 -34.42 -4.48
C SER A 379 -7.80 -33.11 -5.17
N ALA A 380 -7.01 -32.08 -4.89
CA ALA A 380 -7.19 -30.78 -5.48
C ALA A 380 -5.91 -30.34 -6.18
N ARG A 381 -6.09 -29.65 -7.31
CA ARG A 381 -4.99 -28.99 -8.00
C ARG A 381 -4.72 -27.65 -7.31
N THR A 382 -3.50 -27.45 -6.86
CA THR A 382 -3.05 -26.16 -6.32
C THR A 382 -2.74 -25.18 -7.45
N THR A 383 -2.63 -23.90 -7.12
CA THR A 383 -2.22 -22.83 -8.05
C THR A 383 -0.88 -23.11 -8.74
N ASP A 384 0.00 -23.87 -8.09
CA ASP A 384 1.31 -24.29 -8.61
C ASP A 384 1.22 -25.43 -9.65
N GLY A 385 0.02 -25.95 -9.92
CA GLY A 385 -0.23 -27.07 -10.84
C GLY A 385 -0.07 -28.46 -10.22
N ASP A 386 0.43 -28.56 -8.98
CA ASP A 386 0.53 -29.81 -8.24
C ASP A 386 -0.85 -30.34 -7.86
N VAL A 387 -1.07 -31.65 -8.05
CA VAL A 387 -2.25 -32.33 -7.52
C VAL A 387 -1.92 -32.89 -6.15
N ARG A 388 -2.57 -32.39 -5.11
CA ARG A 388 -2.38 -32.84 -3.72
C ARG A 388 -3.65 -33.47 -3.18
N ARG A 389 -3.48 -34.55 -2.43
CA ARG A 389 -4.59 -35.18 -1.70
C ARG A 389 -4.93 -34.32 -0.49
N VAL A 390 -6.17 -33.85 -0.42
CA VAL A 390 -6.63 -32.90 0.61
C VAL A 390 -7.39 -33.60 1.72
N ALA A 391 -8.16 -34.64 1.39
CA ALA A 391 -8.94 -35.36 2.38
C ALA A 391 -9.10 -36.84 2.02
N ILE A 392 -9.23 -37.65 3.06
CA ILE A 392 -9.62 -39.06 2.98
C ILE A 392 -10.76 -39.24 3.96
N LYS A 393 -11.89 -39.76 3.50
CA LYS A 393 -13.04 -40.04 4.36
C LYS A 393 -13.62 -41.41 4.07
N GLU A 394 -13.88 -42.15 5.15
CA GLU A 394 -14.43 -43.49 5.11
C GLU A 394 -15.95 -43.46 5.31
N PHE A 395 -16.64 -44.21 4.47
CA PHE A 395 -18.08 -44.38 4.47
C PHE A 395 -18.41 -45.85 4.61
N ARG A 396 -19.41 -46.16 5.43
CA ARG A 396 -19.92 -47.51 5.60
C ARG A 396 -20.90 -47.84 4.49
N VAL A 397 -20.71 -48.95 3.78
CA VAL A 397 -21.67 -49.39 2.77
C VAL A 397 -22.71 -50.31 3.40
N ARG A 398 -23.95 -49.85 3.40
CA ARG A 398 -25.10 -50.64 3.91
C ARG A 398 -25.99 -51.09 2.77
N ALA A 399 -26.63 -52.22 2.99
CA ALA A 399 -27.76 -52.64 2.18
C ALA A 399 -28.92 -51.64 2.36
N LEU A 400 -29.77 -51.49 1.34
CA LEU A 400 -31.03 -50.76 1.50
C LEU A 400 -31.82 -51.35 2.68
N PRO A 401 -32.52 -50.54 3.50
CA PRO A 401 -33.46 -51.06 4.49
C PRO A 401 -34.51 -51.97 3.84
N ASP A 402 -35.09 -52.89 4.61
CA ASP A 402 -36.14 -53.74 4.07
C ASP A 402 -37.40 -52.91 3.80
N PRO A 403 -38.06 -53.08 2.64
CA PRO A 403 -39.25 -52.31 2.31
C PRO A 403 -40.46 -52.83 3.08
N THR A 404 -41.48 -51.98 3.19
CA THR A 404 -42.78 -52.39 3.76
C THR A 404 -43.74 -52.77 2.62
N PRO A 405 -44.43 -53.92 2.71
CA PRO A 405 -45.49 -54.24 1.75
C PRO A 405 -46.69 -53.33 1.94
N TYR A 406 -47.36 -52.99 0.84
CA TYR A 406 -48.60 -52.23 0.89
C TYR A 406 -49.55 -52.63 -0.25
N ILE A 407 -50.83 -52.37 -0.03
CA ILE A 407 -51.87 -52.38 -1.07
C ILE A 407 -52.10 -50.94 -1.49
N GLU A 408 -51.95 -50.66 -2.78
CA GLU A 408 -52.29 -49.36 -3.35
C GLU A 408 -53.76 -49.36 -3.77
N TYR A 409 -54.52 -48.37 -3.32
CA TYR A 409 -55.89 -48.13 -3.76
C TYR A 409 -56.20 -46.64 -3.80
N SER A 410 -57.22 -46.25 -4.56
CA SER A 410 -57.70 -44.87 -4.58
C SER A 410 -58.75 -44.65 -3.51
N ASP A 411 -58.62 -43.57 -2.75
CA ASP A 411 -59.68 -43.12 -1.83
C ASP A 411 -60.93 -42.62 -2.59
N ALA A 412 -61.97 -42.22 -1.85
CA ALA A 412 -63.20 -41.68 -2.43
C ALA A 412 -63.00 -40.41 -3.28
N ASN A 413 -61.85 -39.74 -3.13
CA ASN A 413 -61.47 -38.52 -3.86
C ASN A 413 -60.51 -38.81 -5.03
N GLY A 414 -60.15 -40.08 -5.28
CA GLY A 414 -59.26 -40.50 -6.35
C GLY A 414 -57.76 -40.45 -6.01
N ASN A 415 -57.38 -40.11 -4.77
CA ASN A 415 -55.97 -40.03 -4.36
C ASN A 415 -55.41 -41.43 -4.06
N PRO A 416 -54.15 -41.74 -4.48
CA PRO A 416 -53.53 -43.01 -4.16
C PRO A 416 -53.18 -43.11 -2.67
N VAL A 417 -53.61 -44.18 -2.03
CA VAL A 417 -53.35 -44.49 -0.62
C VAL A 417 -52.56 -45.80 -0.52
N MET A 418 -51.52 -45.80 0.31
CA MET A 418 -50.72 -46.98 0.64
C MET A 418 -51.23 -47.62 1.93
N PHE A 419 -51.99 -48.70 1.82
CA PHE A 419 -52.45 -49.47 2.97
C PHE A 419 -51.38 -50.44 3.47
N ARG A 420 -50.95 -50.29 4.74
CA ARG A 420 -49.88 -51.10 5.37
C ARG A 420 -50.38 -52.07 6.46
N GLY A 421 -51.69 -52.16 6.66
CA GLY A 421 -52.31 -53.05 7.64
C GLY A 421 -53.50 -52.42 8.35
N GLY A 422 -54.32 -53.28 8.98
CA GLY A 422 -55.53 -52.86 9.70
C GLY A 422 -56.83 -53.11 8.93
N GLY A 423 -57.82 -52.23 9.09
CA GLY A 423 -59.13 -52.37 8.46
C GLY A 423 -59.16 -51.93 7.00
N LEU A 424 -59.61 -52.79 6.09
CA LEU A 424 -59.80 -52.44 4.68
C LEU A 424 -61.15 -52.97 4.17
N GLN A 425 -61.87 -52.13 3.41
CA GLN A 425 -63.15 -52.53 2.84
C GLN A 425 -62.99 -53.68 1.86
N LYS A 426 -63.89 -54.66 1.94
CA LYS A 426 -63.86 -55.83 1.05
C LYS A 426 -63.85 -55.45 -0.45
N ALA A 427 -64.59 -54.42 -0.84
CA ALA A 427 -64.63 -53.95 -2.23
C ALA A 427 -63.25 -53.46 -2.71
N VAL A 428 -62.51 -52.75 -1.85
CA VAL A 428 -61.16 -52.27 -2.15
C VAL A 428 -60.20 -53.44 -2.31
N LEU A 429 -60.28 -54.44 -1.44
CA LEU A 429 -59.48 -55.67 -1.54
C LEU A 429 -59.74 -56.45 -2.83
N MET A 430 -61.00 -56.54 -3.27
CA MET A 430 -61.35 -57.23 -4.51
C MET A 430 -60.88 -56.49 -5.77
N ASN A 431 -60.76 -55.15 -5.69
CA ASN A 431 -60.27 -54.31 -6.77
C ASN A 431 -58.75 -54.12 -6.77
N ALA A 432 -58.07 -54.41 -5.66
CA ALA A 432 -56.62 -54.38 -5.58
C ALA A 432 -56.02 -55.41 -6.54
N SER A 433 -55.09 -54.95 -7.39
CA SER A 433 -54.42 -55.81 -8.37
C SER A 433 -53.45 -56.78 -7.69
N GLY A 434 -52.80 -56.35 -6.61
CA GLY A 434 -51.73 -57.09 -5.97
C GLY A 434 -51.07 -56.34 -4.83
N ILE A 435 -49.88 -56.81 -4.46
CA ILE A 435 -49.04 -56.24 -3.41
C ILE A 435 -47.89 -55.49 -4.04
N LYS A 436 -47.63 -54.28 -3.53
CA LYS A 436 -46.42 -53.50 -3.83
C LYS A 436 -45.53 -53.45 -2.59
N ALA A 437 -44.27 -53.10 -2.78
CA ALA A 437 -43.33 -52.90 -1.69
C ALA A 437 -42.53 -51.62 -1.95
N ALA A 438 -42.32 -50.82 -0.92
CA ALA A 438 -41.44 -49.66 -0.98
C ALA A 438 -40.84 -49.38 0.39
N ILE A 439 -39.67 -48.74 0.38
CA ILE A 439 -39.20 -48.01 1.55
C ILE A 439 -39.93 -46.67 1.49
N ASP A 440 -40.68 -46.34 2.54
CA ASP A 440 -41.29 -45.03 2.70
C ASP A 440 -41.10 -44.58 4.15
N ASP A 441 -39.98 -43.90 4.37
CA ASP A 441 -39.58 -43.29 5.64
C ASP A 441 -39.66 -41.75 5.54
N GLY A 442 -40.51 -41.23 4.64
CA GLY A 442 -40.68 -39.79 4.39
C GLY A 442 -39.52 -39.09 3.66
N ILE A 443 -38.31 -39.66 3.70
CA ILE A 443 -37.09 -39.12 3.06
C ILE A 443 -36.69 -39.94 1.81
N LEU A 444 -36.87 -41.26 1.86
CA LEU A 444 -36.56 -42.17 0.77
C LEU A 444 -37.85 -42.80 0.27
N SER A 445 -38.13 -42.67 -1.04
CA SER A 445 -39.22 -43.36 -1.73
C SER A 445 -38.63 -44.26 -2.81
N ILE A 446 -38.23 -45.46 -2.39
CA ILE A 446 -37.56 -46.42 -3.28
C ILE A 446 -38.53 -47.58 -3.53
N PRO A 447 -39.02 -47.76 -4.77
CA PRO A 447 -39.92 -48.86 -5.09
C PRO A 447 -39.15 -50.18 -5.19
N PHE A 448 -39.75 -51.23 -4.63
CA PHE A 448 -39.28 -52.61 -4.74
C PHE A 448 -40.27 -53.41 -5.58
N ARG A 449 -39.74 -54.33 -6.39
CA ARG A 449 -40.57 -55.21 -7.22
C ARG A 449 -40.91 -56.48 -6.43
N VAL A 450 -42.18 -56.65 -6.07
CA VAL A 450 -42.68 -57.89 -5.46
C VAL A 450 -42.61 -59.03 -6.47
N THR A 451 -42.01 -60.15 -6.09
CA THR A 451 -41.87 -61.36 -6.92
C THR A 451 -42.92 -62.40 -6.59
N SER A 452 -43.25 -62.59 -5.31
CA SER A 452 -44.27 -63.53 -4.86
C SER A 452 -44.78 -63.16 -3.46
N PHE A 453 -45.99 -63.60 -3.12
CA PHE A 453 -46.49 -63.59 -1.75
C PHE A 453 -47.48 -64.75 -1.55
N ARG A 454 -47.90 -64.96 -0.31
CA ARG A 454 -49.03 -65.84 0.01
C ARG A 454 -49.98 -65.17 0.96
N THR A 455 -51.25 -65.51 0.85
CA THR A 455 -52.29 -65.13 1.81
C THR A 455 -52.58 -66.31 2.70
N VAL A 456 -52.66 -66.09 4.00
CA VAL A 456 -53.01 -67.12 4.99
C VAL A 456 -54.39 -66.75 5.54
N PHE A 457 -55.38 -67.55 5.17
CA PHE A 457 -56.73 -67.48 5.69
C PHE A 457 -56.92 -68.50 6.82
N PHE A 458 -57.99 -68.36 7.60
CA PHE A 458 -58.37 -69.35 8.60
C PHE A 458 -59.79 -69.84 8.32
N ASP A 459 -59.99 -71.15 8.35
CA ASP A 459 -61.32 -71.73 8.31
C ASP A 459 -62.03 -71.63 9.67
N SER A 460 -63.29 -72.04 9.72
CA SER A 460 -64.08 -72.06 10.97
C SER A 460 -63.54 -73.02 12.04
N MET A 461 -62.61 -73.92 11.69
CA MET A 461 -61.95 -74.84 12.62
C MET A 461 -60.58 -74.31 13.09
N GLY A 462 -60.14 -73.15 12.60
CA GLY A 462 -58.87 -72.53 12.95
C GLY A 462 -57.66 -73.04 12.14
N ASN A 463 -57.88 -73.86 11.10
CA ASN A 463 -56.79 -74.31 10.24
C ASN A 463 -56.34 -73.18 9.31
N ALA A 464 -55.03 -73.01 9.18
CA ALA A 464 -54.44 -72.06 8.24
C ALA A 464 -54.53 -72.61 6.80
N ILE A 465 -55.12 -71.82 5.89
CA ILE A 465 -55.22 -72.10 4.47
C ILE A 465 -54.27 -71.14 3.73
N PRO A 466 -53.03 -71.56 3.43
CA PRO A 466 -52.09 -70.75 2.65
C PRO A 466 -52.40 -70.86 1.16
N GLU A 467 -52.62 -69.72 0.51
CA GLU A 467 -52.82 -69.62 -0.94
C GLU A 467 -51.71 -68.76 -1.56
N VAL A 468 -51.09 -69.27 -2.63
CA VAL A 468 -49.97 -68.62 -3.32
C VAL A 468 -50.47 -67.60 -4.34
N SER A 469 -49.74 -66.50 -4.51
CA SER A 469 -50.04 -65.42 -5.46
C SER A 469 -49.65 -65.76 -6.89
N ASP A 470 -50.13 -64.95 -7.84
CA ASP A 470 -49.65 -64.93 -9.22
C ASP A 470 -48.62 -63.79 -9.37
N GLY A 471 -47.37 -64.09 -9.02
CA GLY A 471 -46.31 -63.08 -8.96
C GLY A 471 -46.62 -61.99 -7.92
N SER A 472 -46.64 -60.73 -8.34
CA SER A 472 -47.06 -59.59 -7.51
C SER A 472 -48.57 -59.42 -7.40
N ARG A 473 -49.38 -60.21 -8.12
CA ARG A 473 -50.84 -60.07 -8.19
C ARG A 473 -51.57 -61.13 -7.37
N PHE A 474 -52.79 -60.81 -6.93
CA PHE A 474 -53.64 -61.82 -6.29
C PHE A 474 -54.08 -62.88 -7.30
N SER A 475 -53.91 -64.16 -6.95
CA SER A 475 -54.42 -65.27 -7.75
C SER A 475 -55.94 -65.42 -7.62
N ASP A 476 -56.58 -66.12 -8.56
CA ASP A 476 -58.04 -66.33 -8.53
C ASP A 476 -58.50 -67.08 -7.26
N ARG A 477 -57.68 -68.00 -6.75
CA ARG A 477 -57.93 -68.69 -5.48
C ARG A 477 -57.91 -67.74 -4.30
N GLN A 478 -56.92 -66.85 -4.24
CA GLN A 478 -56.85 -65.82 -3.20
C GLN A 478 -58.07 -64.89 -3.25
N LYS A 479 -58.47 -64.43 -4.45
CA LYS A 479 -59.67 -63.60 -4.63
C LYS A 479 -60.95 -64.32 -4.21
N GLU A 480 -61.07 -65.61 -4.50
CA GLU A 480 -62.22 -66.42 -4.07
C GLU A 480 -62.27 -66.57 -2.55
N GLN A 481 -61.13 -66.79 -1.88
CA GLN A 481 -61.07 -66.82 -0.42
C GLN A 481 -61.43 -65.46 0.20
N ILE A 482 -60.87 -64.35 -0.33
CA ILE A 482 -61.24 -62.98 0.10
C ILE A 482 -62.74 -62.74 -0.08
N ARG A 483 -63.34 -63.23 -1.18
CA ARG A 483 -64.78 -63.14 -1.43
C ARG A 483 -65.62 -63.91 -0.42
N ARG A 484 -65.10 -64.98 0.20
CA ARG A 484 -65.80 -65.76 1.23
C ARG A 484 -65.66 -65.20 2.64
N LEU A 485 -64.65 -64.37 2.90
CA LEU A 485 -64.44 -63.77 4.22
C LEU A 485 -65.63 -62.91 4.67
N ALA A 486 -66.04 -63.10 5.92
CA ALA A 486 -67.04 -62.27 6.56
C ALA A 486 -66.42 -60.94 7.04
N ARG A 487 -67.29 -59.96 7.31
CA ARG A 487 -66.88 -58.71 7.94
C ARG A 487 -66.27 -58.99 9.32
N GLY A 488 -65.13 -58.37 9.61
CA GLY A 488 -64.37 -58.56 10.86
C GLY A 488 -63.38 -59.71 10.84
N SER A 489 -63.38 -60.55 9.80
CA SER A 489 -62.37 -61.61 9.63
C SER A 489 -60.99 -61.03 9.31
N TYR A 490 -59.95 -61.71 9.75
CA TYR A 490 -58.55 -61.37 9.48
C TYR A 490 -57.93 -62.38 8.54
N PHE A 491 -57.01 -61.91 7.71
CA PHE A 491 -56.09 -62.77 6.98
C PHE A 491 -54.72 -62.08 6.93
N TYR A 492 -53.67 -62.89 6.73
CA TYR A 492 -52.30 -62.39 6.70
C TYR A 492 -51.73 -62.50 5.30
N ILE A 493 -51.04 -61.46 4.85
CA ILE A 493 -50.18 -61.52 3.67
C ILE A 493 -48.77 -61.76 4.19
N SER A 494 -48.24 -62.96 3.94
CA SER A 494 -46.96 -63.43 4.43
C SER A 494 -46.10 -63.97 3.29
N GLY A 495 -44.82 -64.26 3.57
CA GLY A 495 -43.91 -64.79 2.54
C GLY A 495 -43.74 -63.83 1.36
N VAL A 496 -43.87 -62.53 1.60
CA VAL A 496 -43.75 -61.50 0.56
C VAL A 496 -42.28 -61.40 0.19
N ARG A 497 -41.94 -61.77 -1.04
CA ARG A 497 -40.60 -61.62 -1.59
C ARG A 497 -40.56 -60.40 -2.50
N ALA A 498 -39.54 -59.57 -2.31
CA ALA A 498 -39.34 -58.35 -3.08
C ALA A 498 -37.88 -58.18 -3.50
N VAL A 499 -37.66 -57.63 -4.69
CA VAL A 499 -36.35 -57.34 -5.25
C VAL A 499 -36.15 -55.82 -5.31
N GLY A 500 -35.08 -55.34 -4.70
CA GLY A 500 -34.70 -53.93 -4.71
C GLY A 500 -33.92 -53.51 -5.96
N PRO A 501 -33.65 -52.20 -6.12
CA PRO A 501 -32.73 -51.69 -7.15
C PRO A 501 -31.32 -52.25 -7.02
N ASP A 502 -30.95 -52.72 -5.83
CA ASP A 502 -29.69 -53.41 -5.53
C ASP A 502 -29.63 -54.85 -6.10
N GLY A 503 -30.73 -55.34 -6.68
CA GLY A 503 -30.84 -56.68 -7.28
C GLY A 503 -30.97 -57.82 -6.25
N THR A 504 -31.03 -57.50 -4.96
CA THR A 504 -31.17 -58.50 -3.90
C THR A 504 -32.63 -58.86 -3.66
N GLU A 505 -32.94 -60.17 -3.61
CA GLU A 505 -34.26 -60.65 -3.21
C GLU A 505 -34.31 -60.82 -1.69
N ARG A 506 -35.40 -60.34 -1.07
CA ARG A 506 -35.60 -60.41 0.38
C ARG A 506 -37.05 -60.76 0.71
N GLU A 507 -37.23 -61.52 1.79
CA GLU A 507 -38.54 -61.73 2.39
C GLU A 507 -38.84 -60.58 3.37
N ILE A 508 -39.99 -59.94 3.21
CA ILE A 508 -40.35 -58.71 3.93
C ILE A 508 -41.48 -58.97 4.94
N ALA A 509 -41.74 -57.96 5.78
CA ALA A 509 -42.66 -58.09 6.92
C ALA A 509 -44.06 -58.58 6.54
N VAL A 510 -44.71 -59.29 7.46
CA VAL A 510 -46.10 -59.76 7.30
C VAL A 510 -47.06 -58.59 7.45
N MET A 511 -48.08 -58.54 6.58
CA MET A 511 -49.15 -57.55 6.67
C MET A 511 -50.45 -58.21 7.14
N GLU A 512 -51.04 -57.68 8.19
CA GLU A 512 -52.35 -58.08 8.71
C GLU A 512 -53.46 -57.26 8.05
N VAL A 513 -54.50 -57.94 7.57
CA VAL A 513 -55.65 -57.30 6.94
C VAL A 513 -56.93 -57.76 7.61
N ARG A 514 -57.71 -56.81 8.12
CA ARG A 514 -59.07 -57.01 8.64
C ARG A 514 -60.10 -56.55 7.62
N VAL A 515 -61.00 -57.44 7.22
CA VAL A 515 -62.08 -57.11 6.30
C VAL A 515 -63.11 -56.23 7.03
N GLN A 516 -63.39 -55.04 6.48
CA GLN A 516 -64.38 -54.09 7.02
C GLN A 516 -65.69 -54.04 6.27
#